data_AF-A0A845LHG7-F1
#
_entry.id   AF-A0A845LHG7-F1
#
_cell.length_a   1.000
_cell.length_b   1.000
_cell.length_c   1.000
_cell.angle_alpha   90.00
_cell.angle_beta   90.00
_cell.angle_gamma   90.00
#
_symmetry.space_group_name_H-M   'P 1'
#
loop_
_entity.id
_entity.type
_entity.pdbx_description
1 polymer ?
#
loop_
_entity_poly.entity_id
_entity_poly.type
_entity_poly.pdbx_seq_one_letter_code
_entity_poly.pdbx_strand_id
1 'polypeptide(L)'
;MWGRRADMGFDEWVKSPDVLVVSRKVAPGLRLIHQESRVSIDLSEEASEKWLSWTDEWDGWETLVDQAFVLKRPQTLPEKEMVVEGNDLVCQIAERHVKWYEETSDLVILFQSKPMNANNPLLALGPYGSLCWRGILAGLPIVDIRREAVRIFGRDEVLPFLARLMDLQFIQPIPEIHPLSHRHEELKKEFPAPVVQFQLNHSKIPWYFLWEICKVCDLRCKTCYLSAFKERGCQIDQAMAIAKQIIDAGIFYVGIFGGEPLLQEGLEQVIQTLREADVFVKIISNGQQMTTERARRLADAGINQVEISFDGLSRAVHEGSRGSGTFDQAIQALQCLRDAEIPRQGMVWTVHSGNVHEFHRLPQFMQEIGVTECYVSLFKKTGLQGSEAPYEPISDEETQRLIRYIQGWERSHPELTVAMTAALGCSCGRTSCVVDDVGDLRVCSFAYVSVGNVHQRPFVEIWQALAQEAEKRGPLGFCKDPAVEIADDRMIS
;
A
#
# COMPACT_ATOMS: atom_id res chain seq x y z
N MET A 1 -23.22 44.72 -27.36
CA MET A 1 -22.38 44.64 -28.58
C MET A 1 -21.47 43.43 -28.42
N TRP A 2 -21.68 42.39 -29.26
CA TRP A 2 -20.74 41.29 -29.59
C TRP A 2 -20.26 40.41 -28.40
N GLY A 3 -20.26 39.07 -28.44
CA GLY A 3 -20.50 38.14 -29.54
C GLY A 3 -20.46 36.67 -29.04
N ARG A 4 -20.97 35.79 -29.90
CA ARG A 4 -20.99 34.32 -29.79
C ARG A 4 -19.60 33.70 -29.73
N ARG A 5 -19.51 32.51 -29.12
CA ARG A 5 -19.01 31.21 -29.65
C ARG A 5 -19.09 30.20 -28.50
N ALA A 6 -19.36 28.90 -28.64
CA ALA A 6 -19.95 28.03 -29.65
C ALA A 6 -19.96 26.65 -28.96
N ASP A 7 -21.05 25.90 -29.12
CA ASP A 7 -21.16 24.45 -29.16
C ASP A 7 -20.16 23.60 -28.35
N MET A 8 -20.66 22.91 -27.31
CA MET A 8 -20.44 21.47 -27.11
C MET A 8 -21.52 20.96 -26.15
N GLY A 9 -22.37 20.05 -26.64
CA GLY A 9 -23.38 19.39 -25.84
C GLY A 9 -22.76 18.40 -24.85
N PHE A 10 -23.38 18.27 -23.68
CA PHE A 10 -23.23 17.14 -22.79
C PHE A 10 -24.58 16.91 -22.10
N ASP A 11 -25.20 15.77 -22.42
CA ASP A 11 -25.96 15.01 -21.44
C ASP A 11 -25.02 14.74 -20.26
N GLU A 12 -25.35 15.22 -19.05
CA GLU A 12 -24.86 14.61 -17.81
C GLU A 12 -25.66 15.13 -16.60
N TRP A 13 -26.40 14.21 -15.99
CA TRP A 13 -27.21 14.42 -14.79
C TRP A 13 -26.30 14.44 -13.57
N VAL A 14 -26.24 15.55 -12.83
CA VAL A 14 -25.56 15.59 -11.53
C VAL A 14 -26.61 15.47 -10.41
N LYS A 15 -26.73 14.28 -9.81
CA LYS A 15 -27.29 14.12 -8.46
C LYS A 15 -26.14 13.83 -7.50
N SER A 16 -25.98 14.68 -6.50
CA SER A 16 -24.90 14.55 -5.50
C SER A 16 -24.94 13.17 -4.81
N PRO A 17 -23.79 12.48 -4.67
CA PRO A 17 -23.69 11.15 -4.05
C PRO A 17 -24.04 11.14 -2.57
N ASP A 18 -24.10 12.30 -1.93
CA ASP A 18 -24.13 12.41 -0.49
C ASP A 18 -25.55 12.48 0.08
N VAL A 19 -26.63 12.57 -0.71
CA VAL A 19 -28.02 12.75 -0.20
C VAL A 19 -29.07 11.92 -0.93
N LEU A 20 -29.91 11.20 -0.16
CA LEU A 20 -31.09 10.51 -0.69
C LEU A 20 -32.37 11.33 -0.48
N VAL A 21 -33.14 11.50 -1.55
CA VAL A 21 -34.44 12.17 -1.58
C VAL A 21 -35.55 11.11 -1.66
N VAL A 22 -36.49 11.13 -0.72
CA VAL A 22 -37.60 10.15 -0.67
C VAL A 22 -38.94 10.87 -0.70
N SER A 23 -39.76 10.55 -1.72
CA SER A 23 -41.14 11.01 -1.82
C SER A 23 -42.08 10.15 -0.97
N ARG A 24 -42.94 10.78 -0.16
CA ARG A 24 -43.92 10.06 0.64
C ARG A 24 -45.15 9.71 -0.20
N LYS A 25 -45.51 8.43 -0.22
CA LYS A 25 -46.67 7.92 -0.99
C LYS A 25 -48.04 8.27 -0.41
N VAL A 26 -48.12 8.80 0.82
CA VAL A 26 -49.41 8.97 1.56
C VAL A 26 -49.73 10.44 1.86
N ALA A 27 -48.81 11.37 1.62
CA ALA A 27 -49.05 12.83 1.65
C ALA A 27 -48.01 13.55 0.77
N PRO A 28 -48.33 14.70 0.14
CA PRO A 28 -47.40 15.43 -0.72
C PRO A 28 -46.27 16.02 0.14
N GLY A 29 -45.09 15.42 0.08
CA GLY A 29 -43.95 15.86 0.88
C GLY A 29 -42.71 15.02 0.63
N LEU A 30 -41.56 15.67 0.62
CA LEU A 30 -40.25 15.06 0.45
C LEU A 30 -39.52 14.95 1.80
N ARG A 31 -38.76 13.87 1.97
CA ARG A 31 -37.85 13.64 3.11
C ARG A 31 -36.42 13.51 2.60
N LEU A 32 -35.49 14.24 3.21
CA LEU A 32 -34.06 14.26 2.87
C LEU A 32 -33.23 13.46 3.88
N ILE A 33 -32.30 12.66 3.34
CA ILE A 33 -31.52 11.62 4.05
C ILE A 33 -30.06 11.50 3.47
N HIS A 34 -29.12 12.42 3.75
CA HIS A 34 -27.63 12.47 3.57
C HIS A 34 -26.77 11.21 3.94
N GLN A 35 -26.03 10.51 3.13
CA GLN A 35 -25.83 9.07 3.33
C GLN A 35 -25.01 8.49 4.52
N GLU A 36 -24.40 9.28 5.43
CA GLU A 36 -23.37 8.83 6.40
C GLU A 36 -23.72 8.88 7.92
N SER A 37 -23.96 10.06 8.52
CA SER A 37 -24.27 10.30 9.96
C SER A 37 -25.69 9.93 10.55
N ARG A 38 -26.56 9.12 9.89
CA ARG A 38 -28.05 9.17 9.91
C ARG A 38 -28.86 10.06 10.85
N VAL A 39 -29.46 11.07 10.28
CA VAL A 39 -30.41 11.94 10.93
C VAL A 39 -31.44 12.31 9.83
N SER A 40 -32.53 13.03 10.00
CA SER A 40 -33.44 13.23 8.83
C SER A 40 -34.26 14.49 8.93
N ILE A 41 -34.55 15.12 7.78
CA ILE A 41 -35.45 16.27 7.73
C ILE A 41 -36.58 16.09 6.74
N ASP A 42 -37.74 16.52 7.21
CA ASP A 42 -39.00 16.53 6.48
C ASP A 42 -39.21 17.93 5.91
N LEU A 43 -39.32 18.03 4.59
CA LEU A 43 -39.63 19.29 3.93
C LEU A 43 -41.13 19.59 4.09
N SER A 44 -41.46 20.87 4.29
CA SER A 44 -42.85 21.32 4.24
C SER A 44 -43.43 21.10 2.84
N GLU A 45 -44.76 21.12 2.71
CA GLU A 45 -45.44 20.92 1.42
C GLU A 45 -45.00 21.96 0.38
N GLU A 46 -44.93 23.24 0.78
CA GLU A 46 -44.45 24.34 -0.08
C GLU A 46 -42.96 24.19 -0.47
N ALA A 47 -42.11 23.70 0.45
CA ALA A 47 -40.69 23.44 0.15
C ALA A 47 -40.50 22.21 -0.76
N SER A 48 -41.38 21.21 -0.61
CA SER A 48 -41.39 20.00 -1.43
C SER A 48 -41.80 20.31 -2.87
N GLU A 49 -42.77 21.20 -3.08
CA GLU A 49 -43.15 21.66 -4.41
C GLU A 49 -42.03 22.46 -5.07
N LYS A 50 -41.38 23.41 -4.36
CA LYS A 50 -40.23 24.17 -4.88
C LYS A 50 -39.04 23.29 -5.26
N TRP A 51 -38.78 22.22 -4.51
CA TRP A 51 -37.73 21.24 -4.79
C TRP A 51 -38.05 20.33 -5.98
N LEU A 52 -39.32 20.00 -6.20
CA LEU A 52 -39.76 19.20 -7.34
C LEU A 52 -39.90 20.04 -8.61
N SER A 53 -40.15 21.34 -8.48
CA SER A 53 -40.19 22.31 -9.58
C SER A 53 -38.82 22.86 -9.96
N TRP A 54 -37.74 22.26 -9.47
CA TRP A 54 -36.36 22.69 -9.68
C TRP A 54 -35.99 22.47 -11.16
N THR A 55 -36.15 23.52 -11.95
CA THR A 55 -35.59 23.67 -13.30
C THR A 55 -34.35 24.54 -13.20
N ASP A 56 -33.34 24.27 -14.05
CA ASP A 56 -31.91 24.65 -13.99
C ASP A 56 -31.52 26.14 -13.81
N GLU A 57 -32.40 27.03 -13.34
CA GLU A 57 -32.10 28.45 -13.18
C GLU A 57 -32.56 28.95 -11.80
N TRP A 58 -31.68 28.95 -10.79
CA TRP A 58 -31.44 30.17 -9.98
C TRP A 58 -30.34 30.09 -8.91
N ASP A 59 -29.77 31.28 -8.67
CA ASP A 59 -28.69 31.68 -7.76
C ASP A 59 -29.02 31.48 -6.27
N GLY A 60 -28.05 30.93 -5.52
CA GLY A 60 -27.93 31.12 -4.08
C GLY A 60 -27.75 29.85 -3.26
N TRP A 61 -26.50 29.43 -3.07
CA TRP A 61 -26.07 28.28 -2.27
C TRP A 61 -26.20 28.44 -0.74
N GLU A 62 -26.59 29.61 -0.22
CA GLU A 62 -26.29 30.00 1.17
C GLU A 62 -27.41 29.73 2.20
N THR A 63 -28.64 29.40 1.80
CA THR A 63 -29.79 29.33 2.74
C THR A 63 -30.26 27.92 3.12
N LEU A 64 -29.78 26.86 2.45
CA LEU A 64 -30.20 25.46 2.72
C LEU A 64 -29.28 24.70 3.69
N VAL A 65 -28.20 25.34 4.14
CA VAL A 65 -27.21 24.79 5.08
C VAL A 65 -27.81 24.48 6.46
N ASP A 66 -28.94 25.09 6.81
CA ASP A 66 -29.40 25.11 8.20
C ASP A 66 -30.21 23.89 8.66
N GLN A 67 -30.67 23.01 7.78
CA GLN A 67 -31.59 21.93 8.18
C GLN A 67 -31.30 20.64 7.39
N ALA A 68 -30.47 19.79 8.00
CA ALA A 68 -29.87 18.57 7.48
C ALA A 68 -30.75 17.30 7.54
N PHE A 69 -30.43 16.26 6.78
CA PHE A 69 -29.78 15.06 7.32
C PHE A 69 -30.00 13.83 6.40
N VAL A 70 -29.76 12.57 6.83
CA VAL A 70 -28.64 11.62 6.60
C VAL A 70 -28.98 10.05 6.43
N LEU A 71 -28.39 9.16 5.54
CA LEU A 71 -28.39 7.64 5.47
C LEU A 71 -27.25 6.97 6.31
N LYS A 72 -27.28 5.64 6.52
CA LYS A 72 -26.44 4.81 7.46
C LYS A 72 -25.88 3.70 6.59
N ARG A 73 -24.64 3.39 6.90
CA ARG A 73 -24.07 2.04 7.00
C ARG A 73 -25.06 0.88 7.27
N PRO A 74 -24.90 -0.28 6.61
CA PRO A 74 -25.46 -1.54 7.11
C PRO A 74 -24.87 -1.84 8.50
N GLN A 75 -25.75 -2.12 9.46
CA GLN A 75 -25.35 -2.70 10.74
C GLN A 75 -25.43 -4.22 10.60
N THR A 76 -24.38 -4.89 11.09
CA THR A 76 -24.20 -6.35 11.24
C THR A 76 -23.98 -7.16 9.94
N LEU A 77 -22.75 -7.68 9.80
CA LEU A 77 -22.41 -8.80 8.91
C LEU A 77 -23.23 -10.04 9.31
N PRO A 78 -23.62 -10.92 8.39
CA PRO A 78 -24.25 -12.20 8.74
C PRO A 78 -23.33 -13.04 9.62
N GLU A 79 -23.92 -13.78 10.56
CA GLU A 79 -23.26 -14.81 11.40
C GLU A 79 -22.79 -16.04 10.60
N LYS A 80 -22.24 -15.88 9.39
CA LYS A 80 -21.47 -16.96 8.76
C LYS A 80 -20.17 -17.08 9.54
N GLU A 81 -20.09 -18.07 10.44
CA GLU A 81 -18.94 -18.43 11.31
C GLU A 81 -17.78 -17.44 11.23
N MET A 82 -18.05 -16.21 11.72
CA MET A 82 -17.01 -15.21 11.88
C MET A 82 -16.20 -15.71 13.06
N VAL A 83 -15.02 -16.22 12.77
CA VAL A 83 -14.10 -16.68 13.81
C VAL A 83 -13.24 -15.48 14.18
N VAL A 84 -13.28 -15.11 15.46
CA VAL A 84 -12.31 -14.16 16.00
C VAL A 84 -11.00 -14.93 16.15
N GLU A 85 -10.03 -14.64 15.28
CA GLU A 85 -8.67 -15.15 15.40
C GLU A 85 -7.78 -14.00 15.91
N GLY A 86 -7.44 -14.04 17.20
CA GLY A 86 -6.73 -12.93 17.84
C GLY A 86 -7.61 -11.67 17.94
N ASN A 87 -7.13 -10.56 17.36
CA ASN A 87 -7.87 -9.29 17.27
C ASN A 87 -8.63 -9.13 15.94
N ASP A 88 -8.49 -10.07 15.02
CA ASP A 88 -9.05 -9.96 13.67
C ASP A 88 -10.39 -10.68 13.53
N LEU A 89 -11.26 -10.07 12.73
CA LEU A 89 -12.53 -10.65 12.33
C LEU A 89 -12.30 -11.45 11.03
N VAL A 90 -12.19 -12.76 11.12
CA VAL A 90 -11.90 -13.65 9.99
C VAL A 90 -13.15 -14.44 9.65
N CYS A 91 -13.44 -14.60 8.36
CA CYS A 91 -14.48 -15.54 7.92
C CYS A 91 -13.84 -16.75 7.23
N GLN A 92 -14.44 -17.92 7.44
CA GLN A 92 -14.09 -19.10 6.64
C GLN A 92 -15.02 -19.15 5.43
N ILE A 93 -14.44 -18.94 4.24
CA ILE A 93 -15.16 -19.07 2.97
C ILE A 93 -14.53 -20.23 2.20
N ALA A 94 -15.32 -21.29 1.99
CA ALA A 94 -14.90 -22.49 1.27
C ALA A 94 -13.53 -23.01 1.76
N GLU A 95 -13.42 -23.23 3.06
CA GLU A 95 -12.23 -23.73 3.75
C GLU A 95 -11.03 -22.76 3.80
N ARG A 96 -11.12 -21.59 3.16
CA ARG A 96 -10.11 -20.51 3.23
C ARG A 96 -10.44 -19.52 4.33
N HIS A 97 -9.41 -19.10 5.06
CA HIS A 97 -9.52 -18.03 6.04
C HIS A 97 -9.26 -16.69 5.34
N VAL A 98 -10.22 -15.77 5.45
CA VAL A 98 -10.19 -14.48 4.74
C VAL A 98 -10.28 -13.33 5.73
N LYS A 99 -9.31 -12.42 5.63
CA LYS A 99 -9.34 -11.10 6.25
C LYS A 99 -9.62 -10.07 5.15
N TRP A 100 -10.35 -9.00 5.45
CA TRP A 100 -10.53 -7.91 4.49
C TRP A 100 -10.49 -6.53 5.14
N TYR A 101 -10.10 -5.54 4.33
CA TYR A 101 -10.08 -4.13 4.71
C TYR A 101 -10.96 -3.33 3.75
N GLU A 102 -11.79 -2.43 4.29
CA GLU A 102 -12.67 -1.54 3.51
C GLU A 102 -12.15 -0.09 3.64
N GLU A 103 -11.49 0.42 2.60
CA GLU A 103 -11.00 1.81 2.58
C GLU A 103 -12.16 2.78 2.31
N THR A 104 -12.98 2.45 1.31
CA THR A 104 -14.14 3.23 0.86
C THR A 104 -15.32 2.32 0.56
N SER A 105 -16.47 2.90 0.24
CA SER A 105 -17.61 2.19 -0.35
C SER A 105 -17.24 1.41 -1.61
N ASP A 106 -16.10 1.70 -2.24
CA ASP A 106 -15.77 1.16 -3.56
C ASP A 106 -14.43 0.43 -3.58
N LEU A 107 -13.74 0.35 -2.45
CA LEU A 107 -12.47 -0.34 -2.35
C LEU A 107 -12.40 -1.26 -1.14
N VAL A 108 -12.42 -2.56 -1.42
CA VAL A 108 -12.21 -3.64 -0.45
C VAL A 108 -10.97 -4.43 -0.82
N ILE A 109 -10.19 -4.83 0.17
CA ILE A 109 -8.95 -5.56 -0.02
C ILE A 109 -9.03 -6.87 0.73
N LEU A 110 -8.83 -7.98 0.03
CA LEU A 110 -8.91 -9.33 0.58
C LEU A 110 -7.52 -9.87 0.85
N PHE A 111 -7.38 -10.58 1.96
CA PHE A 111 -6.16 -11.23 2.42
C PHE A 111 -6.44 -12.70 2.74
N GLN A 112 -5.45 -13.56 2.55
CA GLN A 112 -5.47 -14.94 3.02
C GLN A 112 -4.78 -15.02 4.40
N SER A 113 -5.47 -15.51 5.45
CA SER A 113 -4.98 -15.34 6.83
C SER A 113 -4.19 -16.50 7.46
N LYS A 114 -4.04 -17.70 6.84
CA LYS A 114 -3.12 -18.78 7.33
C LYS A 114 -2.58 -19.72 6.23
N PRO A 115 -1.36 -20.31 6.37
CA PRO A 115 -0.06 -19.64 6.52
C PRO A 115 0.88 -19.96 5.31
N MET A 116 2.00 -19.26 5.00
CA MET A 116 3.01 -18.68 5.91
C MET A 116 3.89 -17.53 5.32
N ASN A 117 3.61 -17.00 4.13
CA ASN A 117 4.57 -16.11 3.41
C ASN A 117 3.96 -14.88 2.70
N ALA A 118 2.68 -14.59 2.84
CA ALA A 118 2.09 -13.42 2.20
C ALA A 118 0.98 -12.80 3.06
N ASN A 119 1.29 -11.66 3.69
CA ASN A 119 0.28 -10.64 3.97
C ASN A 119 0.16 -9.71 2.74
N ASN A 120 0.24 -10.32 1.54
CA ASN A 120 -0.06 -9.63 0.31
C ASN A 120 -1.58 -9.68 0.14
N PRO A 121 -2.26 -8.56 -0.15
CA PRO A 121 -3.62 -8.61 -0.65
C PRO A 121 -3.74 -9.62 -1.79
N LEU A 122 -4.64 -10.57 -1.60
CA LEU A 122 -5.03 -11.56 -2.58
C LEU A 122 -5.79 -10.91 -3.72
N LEU A 123 -6.65 -9.94 -3.40
CA LEU A 123 -7.45 -9.16 -4.34
C LEU A 123 -7.66 -7.75 -3.79
N ALA A 124 -7.43 -6.73 -4.61
CA ALA A 124 -7.97 -5.40 -4.39
C ALA A 124 -9.20 -5.23 -5.29
N LEU A 125 -10.33 -4.96 -4.68
CA LEU A 125 -11.64 -4.94 -5.31
C LEU A 125 -12.04 -3.50 -5.59
N GLY A 126 -12.15 -3.12 -6.86
CA GLY A 126 -12.76 -1.84 -7.25
C GLY A 126 -14.27 -1.78 -6.97
N PRO A 127 -14.98 -0.73 -7.45
CA PRO A 127 -16.39 -0.48 -7.09
C PRO A 127 -17.31 -1.69 -7.27
N TYR A 128 -17.23 -2.36 -8.42
CA TYR A 128 -18.05 -3.54 -8.71
C TYR A 128 -17.65 -4.75 -7.86
N GLY A 129 -16.35 -4.96 -7.64
CA GLY A 129 -15.82 -6.06 -6.86
C GLY A 129 -16.21 -5.92 -5.39
N SER A 130 -16.14 -4.70 -4.88
CA SER A 130 -16.57 -4.32 -3.53
C SER A 130 -18.07 -4.56 -3.34
N LEU A 131 -18.91 -4.19 -4.32
CA LEU A 131 -20.34 -4.50 -4.29
C LEU A 131 -20.59 -6.02 -4.24
N CYS A 132 -19.93 -6.76 -5.14
CA CYS A 132 -20.06 -8.22 -5.19
C CYS A 132 -19.62 -8.87 -3.88
N TRP A 133 -18.49 -8.42 -3.33
CA TRP A 133 -17.95 -8.91 -2.06
C TRP A 133 -18.87 -8.63 -0.89
N ARG A 134 -19.43 -7.42 -0.79
CA ARG A 134 -20.45 -7.13 0.24
C ARG A 134 -21.69 -8.00 0.11
N GLY A 135 -22.11 -8.31 -1.12
CA GLY A 135 -23.20 -9.27 -1.35
C GLY A 135 -22.87 -10.68 -0.85
N ILE A 136 -21.63 -11.15 -1.10
CA ILE A 136 -21.13 -12.45 -0.63
C ILE A 136 -21.10 -12.49 0.90
N LEU A 137 -20.53 -11.45 1.51
CA LEU A 137 -20.50 -11.27 2.96
C LEU A 137 -21.92 -11.25 3.53
N ALA A 138 -22.85 -10.54 2.89
CA ALA A 138 -24.27 -10.48 3.25
C ALA A 138 -25.05 -11.79 3.03
N GLY A 139 -24.40 -12.85 2.51
CA GLY A 139 -25.02 -14.16 2.32
C GLY A 139 -26.02 -14.20 1.18
N LEU A 140 -26.00 -13.22 0.27
CA LEU A 140 -26.91 -13.18 -0.87
C LEU A 140 -26.58 -14.30 -1.88
N PRO A 141 -27.59 -14.86 -2.57
CA PRO A 141 -27.35 -15.81 -3.66
C PRO A 141 -26.48 -15.19 -4.76
N ILE A 142 -25.49 -15.93 -5.24
CA ILE A 142 -24.55 -15.41 -6.25
C ILE A 142 -25.24 -14.98 -7.55
N VAL A 143 -26.38 -15.58 -7.87
CA VAL A 143 -27.23 -15.21 -9.02
C VAL A 143 -27.80 -13.81 -8.87
N ASP A 144 -28.16 -13.39 -7.65
CA ASP A 144 -28.72 -12.07 -7.37
C ASP A 144 -27.64 -11.01 -7.34
N ILE A 145 -26.47 -11.34 -6.76
CA ILE A 145 -25.27 -10.49 -6.80
C ILE A 145 -24.87 -10.23 -8.25
N ARG A 146 -24.77 -11.29 -9.07
CA ARG A 146 -24.44 -11.18 -10.51
C ARG A 146 -25.45 -10.30 -11.24
N ARG A 147 -26.74 -10.49 -10.99
CA ARG A 147 -27.80 -9.72 -11.66
C ARG A 147 -27.68 -8.23 -11.38
N GLU A 148 -27.49 -7.87 -10.12
CA GLU A 148 -27.39 -6.47 -9.72
C GLU A 148 -26.07 -5.83 -10.18
N ALA A 149 -24.95 -6.55 -10.07
CA ALA A 149 -23.66 -6.07 -10.54
C ALA A 149 -23.66 -5.85 -12.07
N VAL A 150 -24.22 -6.78 -12.85
CA VAL A 150 -24.35 -6.63 -14.32
C VAL A 150 -25.24 -5.44 -14.68
N ARG A 151 -26.31 -5.18 -13.91
CA ARG A 151 -27.21 -4.04 -14.14
C ARG A 151 -26.51 -2.71 -14.00
N ILE A 152 -25.58 -2.59 -13.04
CA ILE A 152 -24.88 -1.34 -12.72
C ILE A 152 -23.62 -1.16 -13.57
N PHE A 153 -22.85 -2.24 -13.80
CA PHE A 153 -21.48 -2.16 -14.34
C PHE A 153 -21.29 -2.87 -15.68
N GLY A 154 -22.30 -3.59 -16.20
CA GLY A 154 -22.22 -4.33 -17.46
C GLY A 154 -21.63 -5.75 -17.32
N ARG A 155 -21.80 -6.55 -18.38
CA ARG A 155 -21.43 -7.98 -18.36
C ARG A 155 -19.92 -8.21 -18.47
N ASP A 156 -19.25 -7.38 -19.24
CA ASP A 156 -17.84 -7.58 -19.63
C ASP A 156 -16.88 -7.39 -18.44
N GLU A 157 -17.26 -6.61 -17.43
CA GLU A 157 -16.46 -6.46 -16.20
C GLU A 157 -16.83 -7.50 -15.12
N VAL A 158 -18.12 -7.84 -15.01
CA VAL A 158 -18.64 -8.63 -13.88
C VAL A 158 -18.38 -10.13 -14.03
N LEU A 159 -18.49 -10.68 -15.25
CA LEU A 159 -18.32 -12.13 -15.45
C LEU A 159 -16.87 -12.61 -15.23
N PRO A 160 -15.82 -11.92 -15.73
CA PRO A 160 -14.43 -12.29 -15.43
C PRO A 160 -14.11 -12.25 -13.93
N PHE A 161 -14.64 -11.26 -13.21
CA PHE A 161 -14.47 -11.14 -11.77
C PHE A 161 -15.09 -12.33 -10.99
N LEU A 162 -16.31 -12.74 -11.33
CA LEU A 162 -16.94 -13.90 -10.70
C LEU A 162 -16.20 -15.20 -11.05
N ALA A 163 -15.73 -15.35 -12.29
CA ALA A 163 -14.88 -16.47 -12.68
C ALA A 163 -13.59 -16.54 -11.84
N ARG A 164 -13.00 -15.39 -11.52
CA ARG A 164 -11.82 -15.29 -10.66
C ARG A 164 -12.10 -15.67 -9.21
N LEU A 165 -13.21 -15.22 -8.65
CA LEU A 165 -13.64 -15.65 -7.31
C LEU A 165 -13.91 -17.17 -7.27
N MET A 166 -14.41 -17.76 -8.36
CA MET A 166 -14.53 -19.22 -8.50
C MET A 166 -13.16 -19.92 -8.53
N ASP A 167 -12.21 -19.40 -9.30
CA ASP A 167 -10.82 -19.91 -9.37
C ASP A 167 -10.11 -19.86 -8.01
N LEU A 168 -10.34 -18.78 -7.25
CA LEU A 168 -9.85 -18.61 -5.88
C LEU A 168 -10.69 -19.36 -4.84
N GLN A 169 -11.74 -20.06 -5.30
CA GLN A 169 -12.66 -20.87 -4.51
C GLN A 169 -13.49 -20.07 -3.50
N PHE A 170 -13.60 -18.75 -3.62
CA PHE A 170 -14.45 -17.93 -2.74
C PHE A 170 -15.96 -18.14 -2.95
N ILE A 171 -16.35 -18.60 -4.14
CA ILE A 171 -17.75 -18.88 -4.48
C ILE A 171 -17.84 -20.22 -5.21
N GLN A 172 -19.01 -20.85 -5.12
CA GLN A 172 -19.29 -22.10 -5.83
C GLN A 172 -19.35 -21.88 -7.34
N PRO A 173 -19.04 -22.92 -8.16
CA PRO A 173 -19.11 -22.82 -9.61
C PRO A 173 -20.49 -22.42 -10.13
N ILE A 174 -20.52 -21.49 -11.07
CA ILE A 174 -21.74 -21.04 -11.74
C ILE A 174 -21.79 -21.72 -13.12
N PRO A 175 -22.83 -22.51 -13.45
CA PRO A 175 -22.88 -23.31 -14.68
C PRO A 175 -22.68 -22.53 -15.98
N GLU A 176 -23.03 -21.24 -16.00
CA GLU A 176 -22.90 -20.38 -17.17
C GLU A 176 -21.57 -19.60 -17.25
N ILE A 177 -20.66 -19.80 -16.30
CA ILE A 177 -19.37 -19.11 -16.22
C ILE A 177 -18.27 -20.16 -16.14
N HIS A 178 -17.42 -20.25 -17.16
CA HIS A 178 -16.33 -21.23 -17.15
C HIS A 178 -15.14 -20.66 -16.38
N PRO A 179 -14.59 -21.34 -15.34
CA PRO A 179 -13.47 -20.82 -14.54
C PRO A 179 -12.24 -20.51 -15.42
N LEU A 180 -12.06 -21.29 -16.49
CA LEU A 180 -10.93 -21.19 -17.41
C LEU A 180 -11.15 -20.26 -18.63
N SER A 181 -12.35 -19.72 -18.88
CA SER A 181 -12.61 -18.94 -20.11
C SER A 181 -11.99 -17.54 -20.10
N HIS A 182 -11.60 -17.01 -18.94
CA HIS A 182 -11.16 -15.61 -18.80
C HIS A 182 -9.70 -15.46 -18.37
N ARG A 183 -8.89 -16.52 -18.36
CA ARG A 183 -7.43 -16.41 -18.11
C ARG A 183 -6.71 -15.51 -19.14
N HIS A 184 -7.34 -15.26 -20.29
CA HIS A 184 -6.79 -14.49 -21.41
C HIS A 184 -7.59 -13.23 -21.78
N GLU A 185 -8.73 -12.98 -21.14
CA GLU A 185 -9.42 -11.69 -21.24
C GLU A 185 -8.93 -10.84 -20.07
N GLU A 186 -8.11 -9.84 -20.37
CA GLU A 186 -7.50 -8.96 -19.37
C GLU A 186 -8.55 -8.39 -18.41
N LEU A 187 -8.55 -8.87 -17.16
CA LEU A 187 -9.07 -8.11 -16.03
C LEU A 187 -8.25 -6.81 -15.97
N LYS A 188 -8.77 -5.73 -16.57
CA LYS A 188 -8.07 -4.44 -16.73
C LYS A 188 -7.74 -3.72 -15.41
N LYS A 189 -8.22 -4.23 -14.26
CA LYS A 189 -8.12 -3.59 -12.95
C LYS A 189 -7.83 -4.59 -11.82
N GLU A 190 -6.88 -5.49 -12.04
CA GLU A 190 -6.24 -6.21 -10.93
C GLU A 190 -4.87 -5.60 -10.66
N PHE A 191 -4.64 -5.23 -9.41
CA PHE A 191 -3.35 -4.67 -8.98
C PHE A 191 -2.72 -5.64 -7.98
N PRO A 192 -1.51 -6.17 -8.27
CA PRO A 192 -0.68 -6.80 -7.25
C PRO A 192 -0.50 -5.89 -6.03
N ALA A 193 -0.28 -6.43 -4.83
CA ALA A 193 -0.12 -5.64 -3.59
C ALA A 193 0.77 -4.39 -3.70
N PRO A 194 1.94 -4.45 -4.36
CA PRO A 194 2.75 -3.26 -4.58
C PRO A 194 2.06 -2.31 -5.56
N VAL A 195 1.42 -2.81 -6.61
CA VAL A 195 0.73 -2.00 -7.62
C VAL A 195 -0.50 -1.27 -7.06
N VAL A 196 -1.27 -1.86 -6.13
CA VAL A 196 -2.43 -1.17 -5.49
C VAL A 196 -1.95 0.04 -4.69
N GLN A 197 -0.84 -0.11 -3.97
CA GLN A 197 -0.24 0.91 -3.11
C GLN A 197 -0.03 2.24 -3.85
N PHE A 198 0.36 2.18 -5.13
CA PHE A 198 0.68 3.36 -5.93
C PHE A 198 -0.51 3.93 -6.71
N GLN A 199 -1.65 3.25 -6.68
CA GLN A 199 -2.86 3.70 -7.36
C GLN A 199 -3.86 4.41 -6.44
N LEU A 200 -3.68 4.30 -5.12
CA LEU A 200 -4.51 5.04 -4.19
C LEU A 200 -3.96 6.44 -3.95
N ASN A 201 -4.84 7.43 -4.09
CA ASN A 201 -4.54 8.81 -3.72
C ASN A 201 -4.27 8.96 -2.23
N HIS A 202 -4.99 8.21 -1.39
CA HIS A 202 -4.82 8.22 0.06
C HIS A 202 -5.49 6.98 0.69
N SER A 203 -4.99 6.48 1.84
CA SER A 203 -5.63 5.44 2.65
C SER A 203 -5.88 5.90 4.08
N LYS A 204 -6.99 5.48 4.71
CA LYS A 204 -7.37 5.95 6.07
C LYS A 204 -6.34 5.59 7.14
N ILE A 205 -5.57 4.54 6.89
CA ILE A 205 -4.40 4.07 7.63
C ILE A 205 -3.34 3.69 6.59
N PRO A 206 -2.03 3.97 6.78
CA PRO A 206 -1.04 3.53 5.82
C PRO A 206 -0.86 2.02 5.89
N TRP A 207 -0.71 1.41 4.73
CA TRP A 207 -0.52 -0.03 4.60
C TRP A 207 0.92 -0.45 4.86
N TYR A 208 1.85 0.43 4.47
CA TYR A 208 3.29 0.21 4.58
C TYR A 208 3.87 1.16 5.62
N PHE A 209 4.31 0.59 6.74
CA PHE A 209 4.98 1.33 7.78
C PHE A 209 6.48 1.07 7.70
N LEU A 210 7.20 2.10 7.26
CA LEU A 210 8.65 2.11 7.19
C LEU A 210 9.19 2.57 8.55
N TRP A 211 9.89 1.69 9.26
CA TRP A 211 10.34 1.95 10.62
C TRP A 211 11.86 2.02 10.69
N GLU A 212 12.38 3.23 10.93
CA GLU A 212 13.79 3.40 11.30
C GLU A 212 13.95 3.10 12.79
N ILE A 213 14.07 1.82 13.14
CA ILE A 213 13.99 1.39 14.55
C ILE A 213 15.12 1.96 15.42
N CYS A 214 16.29 2.20 14.82
CA CYS A 214 17.42 2.84 15.47
C CYS A 214 18.27 3.62 14.46
N LYS A 215 19.11 4.54 14.96
CA LYS A 215 20.14 5.25 14.17
C LYS A 215 21.56 4.79 14.54
N VAL A 216 21.70 3.63 15.19
CA VAL A 216 23.00 3.00 15.45
C VAL A 216 23.40 2.20 14.22
N CYS A 217 24.63 2.35 13.75
CA CYS A 217 25.14 1.57 12.63
C CYS A 217 26.65 1.33 12.81
N ASP A 218 27.10 0.14 12.47
CA ASP A 218 28.51 -0.26 12.44
C ASP A 218 29.22 0.11 11.12
N LEU A 219 28.46 0.58 10.12
CA LEU A 219 28.99 1.11 8.87
C LEU A 219 28.82 2.63 8.74
N ARG A 220 29.60 3.22 7.84
CA ARG A 220 29.56 4.63 7.44
C ARG A 220 29.54 4.73 5.92
N CYS A 221 28.50 4.16 5.30
CA CYS A 221 28.37 4.14 3.84
C CYS A 221 28.32 5.55 3.25
N LYS A 222 28.99 5.75 2.12
CA LYS A 222 29.04 7.06 1.42
C LYS A 222 27.67 7.51 0.91
N THR A 223 26.78 6.58 0.59
CA THR A 223 25.42 6.84 0.08
C THR A 223 24.35 6.90 1.18
N CYS A 224 24.74 6.89 2.46
CA CYS A 224 23.79 6.78 3.57
C CYS A 224 22.90 8.03 3.69
N TYR A 225 21.58 7.79 3.77
CA TYR A 225 20.56 8.84 3.83
C TYR A 225 20.30 9.36 5.26
N LEU A 226 20.77 8.68 6.31
CA LEU A 226 20.54 9.10 7.69
C LEU A 226 21.17 10.46 7.96
N SER A 227 20.42 11.35 8.62
CA SER A 227 20.87 12.69 8.99
C SER A 227 21.84 12.70 10.19
N ALA A 228 21.81 11.65 11.01
CA ALA A 228 22.68 11.49 12.17
C ALA A 228 22.83 10.01 12.52
N PHE A 229 23.94 9.68 13.18
CA PHE A 229 24.17 8.39 13.81
C PHE A 229 24.14 8.54 15.33
N LYS A 230 23.68 7.50 16.02
CA LYS A 230 23.68 7.42 17.48
C LYS A 230 24.60 6.32 17.97
N GLU A 231 25.03 6.44 19.21
CA GLU A 231 25.83 5.40 19.89
C GLU A 231 24.95 4.30 20.50
N ARG A 232 23.67 4.60 20.78
CA ARG A 232 22.72 3.67 21.40
C ARG A 232 21.36 3.75 20.71
N GLY A 233 20.71 2.59 20.61
CA GLY A 233 19.36 2.47 20.08
C GLY A 233 18.31 3.03 21.04
N CYS A 234 17.05 2.98 20.64
CA CYS A 234 15.94 3.31 21.54
C CYS A 234 15.80 2.23 22.62
N GLN A 235 15.20 2.59 23.75
CA GLN A 235 14.88 1.60 24.78
C GLN A 235 13.81 0.65 24.22
N ILE A 236 13.89 -0.63 24.60
CA ILE A 236 12.93 -1.64 24.13
C ILE A 236 11.48 -1.23 24.38
N ASP A 237 11.18 -0.63 25.54
CA ASP A 237 9.83 -0.17 25.88
C ASP A 237 9.27 0.86 24.88
N GLN A 238 10.16 1.72 24.34
CA GLN A 238 9.77 2.70 23.31
C GLN A 238 9.48 2.01 21.99
N ALA A 239 10.31 1.03 21.59
CA ALA A 239 10.07 0.25 20.38
C ALA A 239 8.77 -0.56 20.49
N MET A 240 8.54 -1.22 21.62
CA MET A 240 7.32 -1.97 21.90
C MET A 240 6.07 -1.08 21.89
N ALA A 241 6.16 0.16 22.39
CA ALA A 241 5.06 1.11 22.30
C ALA A 241 4.71 1.48 20.86
N ILE A 242 5.70 1.61 19.97
CA ILE A 242 5.47 1.84 18.53
C ILE A 242 4.86 0.59 17.89
N ALA A 243 5.40 -0.61 18.18
CA ALA A 243 4.86 -1.87 17.66
C ALA A 243 3.38 -2.05 18.04
N LYS A 244 3.00 -1.72 19.27
CA LYS A 244 1.59 -1.73 19.69
C LYS A 244 0.74 -0.77 18.87
N GLN A 245 1.22 0.45 18.59
CA GLN A 245 0.48 1.41 17.78
C GLN A 245 0.31 0.95 16.32
N ILE A 246 1.31 0.26 15.75
CA ILE A 246 1.21 -0.36 14.42
C ILE A 246 0.07 -1.38 14.40
N ILE A 247 0.03 -2.27 15.42
CA ILE A 247 -1.00 -3.30 15.56
C ILE A 247 -2.38 -2.69 15.78
N ASP A 248 -2.50 -1.74 16.73
CA ASP A 248 -3.77 -1.06 17.04
C ASP A 248 -4.33 -0.31 15.82
N ALA A 249 -3.45 0.21 14.96
CA ALA A 249 -3.85 0.89 13.72
C ALA A 249 -4.29 -0.09 12.61
N GLY A 250 -4.03 -1.39 12.74
CA GLY A 250 -4.35 -2.38 11.72
C GLY A 250 -3.38 -2.39 10.55
N ILE A 251 -2.15 -1.90 10.75
CA ILE A 251 -1.09 -1.91 9.74
C ILE A 251 -0.61 -3.34 9.56
N PHE A 252 -0.45 -3.78 8.31
CA PHE A 252 -0.17 -5.17 7.99
C PHE A 252 1.18 -5.39 7.32
N TYR A 253 1.91 -4.34 6.94
CA TYR A 253 3.28 -4.44 6.41
C TYR A 253 4.22 -3.47 7.11
N VAL A 254 5.28 -4.00 7.71
CA VAL A 254 6.33 -3.23 8.38
C VAL A 254 7.68 -3.54 7.76
N GLY A 255 8.36 -2.51 7.25
CA GLY A 255 9.76 -2.58 6.86
C GLY A 255 10.63 -1.96 7.94
N ILE A 256 11.43 -2.77 8.63
CA ILE A 256 12.35 -2.34 9.69
C ILE A 256 13.74 -2.08 9.07
N PHE A 257 14.22 -0.86 9.21
CA PHE A 257 15.54 -0.40 8.75
C PHE A 257 16.02 0.74 9.66
N GLY A 258 16.79 1.70 9.12
CA GLY A 258 17.32 2.86 9.83
C GLY A 258 18.84 2.88 9.71
N GLY A 259 19.51 2.80 10.85
CA GLY A 259 20.91 2.39 10.94
C GLY A 259 21.06 0.92 10.59
N GLU A 260 21.57 0.12 11.53
CA GLU A 260 21.60 -1.33 11.40
C GLU A 260 20.61 -1.95 12.40
N PRO A 261 19.45 -2.45 11.95
CA PRO A 261 18.43 -3.03 12.82
C PRO A 261 18.97 -4.13 13.73
N LEU A 262 19.94 -4.92 13.27
CA LEU A 262 20.51 -6.00 14.08
C LEU A 262 21.29 -5.51 15.30
N LEU A 263 21.59 -4.20 15.41
CA LEU A 263 22.16 -3.58 16.61
C LEU A 263 21.11 -3.08 17.60
N GLN A 264 19.82 -3.13 17.26
CA GLN A 264 18.75 -2.77 18.18
C GLN A 264 18.52 -3.87 19.22
N GLU A 265 18.57 -3.47 20.50
CA GLU A 265 18.21 -4.34 21.61
C GLU A 265 16.71 -4.67 21.55
N GLY A 266 16.38 -5.95 21.77
CA GLY A 266 15.00 -6.43 21.76
C GLY A 266 14.37 -6.56 20.36
N LEU A 267 15.17 -6.49 19.28
CA LEU A 267 14.65 -6.62 17.91
C LEU A 267 13.77 -7.87 17.72
N GLU A 268 14.24 -9.05 18.15
CA GLU A 268 13.46 -10.29 18.02
C GLU A 268 12.12 -10.25 18.76
N GLN A 269 12.06 -9.58 19.92
CA GLN A 269 10.81 -9.42 20.68
C GLN A 269 9.83 -8.49 19.95
N VAL A 270 10.34 -7.43 19.32
CA VAL A 270 9.53 -6.55 18.46
C VAL A 270 8.98 -7.33 17.25
N ILE A 271 9.81 -8.11 16.57
CA ILE A 271 9.37 -8.95 15.44
C ILE A 271 8.29 -9.91 15.91
N GLN A 272 8.55 -10.69 16.98
CA GLN A 272 7.60 -11.65 17.52
C GLN A 272 6.25 -10.99 17.83
N THR A 273 6.25 -9.83 18.48
CA THR A 273 5.03 -9.08 18.82
C THR A 273 4.23 -8.68 17.57
N LEU A 274 4.90 -8.20 16.53
CA LEU A 274 4.26 -7.86 15.26
C LEU A 274 3.71 -9.11 14.55
N ARG A 275 4.46 -10.22 14.59
CA ARG A 275 4.10 -11.49 13.94
C ARG A 275 2.96 -12.21 14.63
N GLU A 276 2.86 -12.13 15.96
CA GLU A 276 1.71 -12.63 16.74
C GLU A 276 0.40 -11.90 16.39
N ALA A 277 0.49 -10.69 15.82
CA ALA A 277 -0.62 -9.92 15.27
C ALA A 277 -0.69 -9.99 13.73
N ASP A 278 -0.07 -11.01 13.12
CA ASP A 278 -0.05 -11.29 11.68
C ASP A 278 0.59 -10.21 10.79
N VAL A 279 1.22 -9.17 11.35
CA VAL A 279 1.86 -8.10 10.58
C VAL A 279 3.05 -8.64 9.80
N PHE A 280 3.10 -8.46 8.48
CA PHE A 280 4.27 -8.85 7.68
C PHE A 280 5.48 -8.01 8.10
N VAL A 281 6.57 -8.67 8.50
CA VAL A 281 7.79 -7.99 8.92
C VAL A 281 8.93 -8.29 7.94
N LYS A 282 9.49 -7.21 7.40
CA LYS A 282 10.70 -7.20 6.58
C LYS A 282 11.82 -6.48 7.32
N ILE A 283 13.05 -6.99 7.24
CA ILE A 283 14.25 -6.26 7.66
C ILE A 283 15.12 -5.92 6.44
N ILE A 284 15.67 -4.71 6.42
CA ILE A 284 16.80 -4.36 5.56
C ILE A 284 18.04 -4.24 6.44
N SER A 285 19.05 -5.08 6.21
CA SER A 285 20.29 -5.12 7.00
C SER A 285 21.52 -4.99 6.10
N ASN A 286 22.60 -4.43 6.65
CA ASN A 286 23.92 -4.42 6.02
C ASN A 286 24.66 -5.76 6.10
N GLY A 287 24.10 -6.74 6.81
CA GLY A 287 24.59 -8.12 6.90
C GLY A 287 25.76 -8.35 7.86
N GLN A 288 26.40 -7.31 8.39
CA GLN A 288 27.64 -7.46 9.18
C GLN A 288 27.44 -8.25 10.47
N GLN A 289 26.27 -8.14 11.09
CA GLN A 289 25.91 -8.84 12.33
C GLN A 289 25.12 -10.14 12.07
N MET A 290 24.98 -10.56 10.81
CA MET A 290 24.17 -11.71 10.43
C MET A 290 24.96 -13.02 10.54
N THR A 291 25.00 -13.58 11.75
CA THR A 291 25.51 -14.93 11.99
C THR A 291 24.43 -15.99 11.80
N THR A 292 24.81 -17.27 11.67
CA THR A 292 23.85 -18.39 11.64
C THR A 292 22.91 -18.37 12.85
N GLU A 293 23.44 -18.06 14.03
CA GLU A 293 22.65 -17.96 15.26
C GLU A 293 21.68 -16.76 15.24
N ARG A 294 22.12 -15.60 14.72
CA ARG A 294 21.23 -14.45 14.55
C ARG A 294 20.11 -14.76 13.55
N ALA A 295 20.43 -15.41 12.43
CA ALA A 295 19.44 -15.81 11.42
C ALA A 295 18.39 -16.78 12.00
N ARG A 296 18.80 -17.78 12.79
CA ARG A 296 17.88 -18.68 13.50
C ARG A 296 16.96 -17.94 14.46
N ARG A 297 17.49 -17.04 15.29
CA ARG A 297 16.66 -16.25 16.21
C ARG A 297 15.64 -15.38 15.47
N LEU A 298 15.99 -14.85 14.30
CA LEU A 298 15.03 -14.12 13.46
C LEU A 298 13.95 -15.05 12.88
N ALA A 299 14.32 -16.26 12.46
CA ALA A 299 13.37 -17.29 12.00
C ALA A 299 12.41 -17.70 13.13
N ASP A 300 12.93 -17.96 14.33
CA ASP A 300 12.15 -18.31 15.52
C ASP A 300 11.19 -17.17 15.92
N ALA A 301 11.59 -15.90 15.72
CA ALA A 301 10.73 -14.74 15.92
C ALA A 301 9.65 -14.58 14.82
N GLY A 302 9.68 -15.40 13.76
CA GLY A 302 8.67 -15.44 12.71
C GLY A 302 8.86 -14.40 11.59
N ILE A 303 10.08 -13.86 11.40
CA ILE A 303 10.37 -12.89 10.34
C ILE A 303 9.92 -13.42 8.96
N ASN A 304 9.32 -12.55 8.14
CA ASN A 304 8.87 -12.97 6.81
C ASN A 304 9.96 -12.78 5.76
N GLN A 305 10.68 -11.65 5.86
CA GLN A 305 11.64 -11.27 4.83
C GLN A 305 12.86 -10.59 5.42
N VAL A 306 14.04 -10.95 4.91
CA VAL A 306 15.28 -10.23 5.17
C VAL A 306 15.96 -9.90 3.86
N GLU A 307 16.25 -8.64 3.63
CA GLU A 307 17.03 -8.20 2.49
C GLU A 307 18.39 -7.65 2.93
N ILE A 308 19.44 -8.12 2.28
CA ILE A 308 20.81 -7.69 2.51
C ILE A 308 21.15 -6.57 1.53
N SER A 309 21.54 -5.44 2.09
CA SER A 309 22.06 -4.30 1.37
C SER A 309 23.32 -4.67 0.55
N PHE A 310 23.24 -4.51 -0.78
CA PHE A 310 24.23 -4.97 -1.75
C PHE A 310 24.36 -4.00 -2.93
N ASP A 311 25.25 -3.00 -2.82
CA ASP A 311 25.31 -1.86 -3.77
C ASP A 311 26.34 -2.02 -4.90
N GLY A 312 26.73 -3.24 -5.23
CA GLY A 312 27.66 -3.58 -6.30
C GLY A 312 27.88 -5.08 -6.41
N LEU A 313 28.01 -5.60 -7.63
CA LEU A 313 28.17 -7.03 -7.93
C LEU A 313 29.63 -7.47 -7.92
N SER A 314 30.56 -6.51 -7.89
CA SER A 314 31.95 -6.76 -7.58
C SER A 314 32.32 -6.19 -6.21
N ARG A 315 33.30 -6.83 -5.56
CA ARG A 315 33.88 -6.35 -4.30
C ARG A 315 34.27 -4.87 -4.38
N ALA A 316 34.96 -4.48 -5.45
CA ALA A 316 35.47 -3.12 -5.60
C ALA A 316 34.34 -2.07 -5.61
N VAL A 317 33.22 -2.35 -6.29
CA VAL A 317 32.09 -1.43 -6.37
C VAL A 317 31.33 -1.40 -5.05
N HIS A 318 31.01 -2.57 -4.48
CA HIS A 318 30.30 -2.66 -3.20
C HIS A 318 31.07 -1.99 -2.05
N GLU A 319 32.33 -2.39 -1.84
CA GLU A 319 33.17 -1.86 -0.77
C GLU A 319 33.54 -0.38 -1.01
N GLY A 320 33.53 0.06 -2.27
CA GLY A 320 33.72 1.46 -2.63
C GLY A 320 32.68 2.40 -1.99
N SER A 321 31.44 1.92 -1.82
CA SER A 321 30.36 2.63 -1.14
C SER A 321 30.28 2.31 0.36
N ARG A 322 30.39 1.02 0.72
CA ARG A 322 30.05 0.51 2.05
C ARG A 322 31.21 0.33 3.03
N GLY A 323 32.44 0.36 2.53
CA GLY A 323 33.65 0.14 3.32
C GLY A 323 34.25 -1.26 3.08
N SER A 324 35.53 -1.40 3.42
CA SER A 324 36.28 -2.63 3.14
C SER A 324 35.79 -3.83 3.95
N GLY A 325 35.84 -5.02 3.36
CA GLY A 325 35.43 -6.28 3.99
C GLY A 325 33.93 -6.54 4.00
N THR A 326 33.12 -5.62 3.49
CA THR A 326 31.65 -5.73 3.55
C THR A 326 31.04 -6.68 2.52
N PHE A 327 31.71 -6.91 1.38
CA PHE A 327 31.19 -7.73 0.29
C PHE A 327 31.01 -9.20 0.68
N ASP A 328 32.05 -9.82 1.25
CA ASP A 328 31.97 -11.24 1.67
C ASP A 328 30.99 -11.41 2.82
N GLN A 329 30.94 -10.45 3.74
CA GLN A 329 29.98 -10.47 4.85
C GLN A 329 28.53 -10.42 4.35
N ALA A 330 28.25 -9.63 3.31
CA ALA A 330 26.94 -9.58 2.71
C ALA A 330 26.56 -10.92 2.02
N ILE A 331 27.51 -11.59 1.36
CA ILE A 331 27.30 -12.94 0.80
C ILE A 331 27.08 -13.97 1.91
N GLN A 332 27.90 -13.93 2.97
CA GLN A 332 27.77 -14.82 4.12
C GLN A 332 26.42 -14.63 4.82
N ALA A 333 25.95 -13.39 4.96
CA ALA A 333 24.63 -13.08 5.52
C ALA A 333 23.51 -13.77 4.73
N LEU A 334 23.55 -13.72 3.39
CA LEU A 334 22.59 -14.41 2.51
C LEU A 334 22.67 -15.94 2.63
N GLN A 335 23.84 -16.51 2.94
CA GLN A 335 23.97 -17.93 3.24
C GLN A 335 23.34 -18.27 4.59
N CYS A 336 23.65 -17.50 5.65
CA CYS A 336 23.06 -17.68 6.99
C CYS A 336 21.52 -17.64 6.96
N LEU A 337 20.93 -16.72 6.20
CA LEU A 337 19.48 -16.59 6.05
C LEU A 337 18.85 -17.82 5.39
N ARG A 338 19.52 -18.38 4.38
CA ARG A 338 19.08 -19.58 3.66
C ARG A 338 19.15 -20.81 4.53
N ASP A 339 20.25 -20.97 5.26
CA ASP A 339 20.48 -22.09 6.17
C ASP A 339 19.52 -22.07 7.36
N ALA A 340 19.00 -20.89 7.72
CA ALA A 340 17.95 -20.69 8.70
C ALA A 340 16.53 -20.77 8.11
N GLU A 341 16.39 -21.10 6.82
CA GLU A 341 15.12 -21.29 6.12
C GLU A 341 14.18 -20.06 6.20
N ILE A 342 14.76 -18.85 6.16
CA ILE A 342 13.99 -17.61 6.14
C ILE A 342 13.09 -17.58 4.90
N PRO A 343 11.76 -17.34 5.02
CA PRO A 343 10.82 -17.57 3.92
C PRO A 343 11.12 -16.75 2.66
N ARG A 344 11.54 -15.49 2.83
CA ARG A 344 11.95 -14.60 1.74
C ARG A 344 13.29 -13.95 2.06
N GLN A 345 14.23 -14.10 1.15
CA GLN A 345 15.56 -13.51 1.26
C GLN A 345 15.91 -12.80 -0.03
N GLY A 346 16.49 -11.62 0.08
CA GLY A 346 16.75 -10.78 -1.08
C GLY A 346 17.93 -9.84 -0.92
N MET A 347 18.17 -9.07 -1.96
CA MET A 347 19.14 -7.99 -1.96
C MET A 347 18.41 -6.64 -1.99
N VAL A 348 19.01 -5.61 -1.39
CA VAL A 348 18.66 -4.21 -1.70
C VAL A 348 19.83 -3.56 -2.40
N TRP A 349 19.60 -3.04 -3.60
CA TRP A 349 20.60 -2.28 -4.34
C TRP A 349 20.18 -0.81 -4.44
N THR A 350 20.96 0.07 -3.81
CA THR A 350 20.87 1.53 -4.03
C THR A 350 21.70 1.95 -5.25
N VAL A 351 21.02 2.24 -6.36
CA VAL A 351 21.65 2.56 -7.65
C VAL A 351 22.07 4.03 -7.70
N HIS A 352 23.30 4.26 -8.15
CA HIS A 352 23.91 5.58 -8.36
C HIS A 352 24.88 5.54 -9.57
N SER A 353 25.38 6.70 -9.99
CA SER A 353 26.27 6.83 -11.15
C SER A 353 27.51 5.91 -11.10
N GLY A 354 28.02 5.67 -9.90
CA GLY A 354 29.18 4.80 -9.65
C GLY A 354 28.94 3.29 -9.73
N ASN A 355 27.70 2.79 -9.78
CA ASN A 355 27.43 1.34 -9.79
C ASN A 355 26.42 0.86 -10.85
N VAL A 356 25.66 1.77 -11.47
CA VAL A 356 24.62 1.44 -12.45
C VAL A 356 25.14 0.61 -13.64
N HIS A 357 26.40 0.78 -14.00
CA HIS A 357 27.04 0.03 -15.08
C HIS A 357 27.11 -1.49 -14.82
N GLU A 358 27.09 -1.94 -13.57
CA GLU A 358 27.09 -3.39 -13.24
C GLU A 358 25.69 -4.02 -13.36
N PHE A 359 24.62 -3.23 -13.46
CA PHE A 359 23.24 -3.73 -13.35
C PHE A 359 22.87 -4.79 -14.40
N HIS A 360 23.47 -4.74 -15.59
CA HIS A 360 23.25 -5.74 -16.64
C HIS A 360 23.64 -7.17 -16.21
N ARG A 361 24.51 -7.32 -15.19
CA ARG A 361 24.93 -8.62 -14.66
C ARG A 361 24.05 -9.12 -13.51
N LEU A 362 23.09 -8.31 -13.04
CA LEU A 362 22.25 -8.65 -11.89
C LEU A 362 21.59 -10.03 -11.99
N PRO A 363 20.98 -10.45 -13.13
CA PRO A 363 20.32 -11.75 -13.23
C PRO A 363 21.28 -12.91 -12.95
N GLN A 364 22.44 -12.87 -13.64
CA GLN A 364 23.47 -13.90 -13.50
C GLN A 364 24.03 -13.92 -12.07
N PHE A 365 24.31 -12.75 -11.49
CA PHE A 365 24.83 -12.67 -10.13
C PHE A 365 23.85 -13.22 -9.09
N MET A 366 22.57 -12.88 -9.21
CA MET A 366 21.50 -13.41 -8.36
C MET A 366 21.44 -14.94 -8.39
N GLN A 367 21.52 -15.52 -9.60
CA GLN A 367 21.58 -16.98 -9.76
C GLN A 367 22.85 -17.58 -9.14
N GLU A 368 24.02 -16.97 -9.36
CA GLU A 368 25.31 -17.43 -8.82
C GLU A 368 25.31 -17.49 -7.29
N ILE A 369 24.75 -16.47 -6.63
CA ILE A 369 24.66 -16.45 -5.16
C ILE A 369 23.41 -17.17 -4.63
N GLY A 370 22.50 -17.61 -5.51
CA GLY A 370 21.25 -18.29 -5.17
C GLY A 370 20.25 -17.42 -4.42
N VAL A 371 20.03 -16.19 -4.88
CA VAL A 371 19.00 -15.27 -4.40
C VAL A 371 18.02 -15.00 -5.54
N THR A 372 16.73 -14.92 -5.24
CA THR A 372 15.67 -14.73 -6.24
C THR A 372 15.02 -13.36 -6.20
N GLU A 373 15.26 -12.56 -5.16
CA GLU A 373 14.63 -11.25 -4.97
C GLU A 373 15.65 -10.12 -4.87
N CYS A 374 15.39 -9.02 -5.57
CA CYS A 374 16.17 -7.78 -5.45
C CYS A 374 15.26 -6.55 -5.44
N TYR A 375 15.39 -5.72 -4.42
CA TYR A 375 14.77 -4.40 -4.38
C TYR A 375 15.76 -3.33 -4.83
N VAL A 376 15.38 -2.56 -5.85
CA VAL A 376 16.19 -1.49 -6.43
C VAL A 376 15.69 -0.15 -5.90
N SER A 377 16.55 0.52 -5.15
CA SER A 377 16.33 1.88 -4.66
C SER A 377 17.16 2.87 -5.47
N LEU A 378 16.62 4.06 -5.71
CA LEU A 378 17.36 5.14 -6.37
C LEU A 378 18.08 6.00 -5.33
N PHE A 379 19.38 6.20 -5.52
CA PHE A 379 20.16 7.07 -4.65
C PHE A 379 19.62 8.51 -4.68
N LYS A 380 19.52 9.11 -3.49
CA LYS A 380 19.23 10.53 -3.29
C LYS A 380 20.37 11.15 -2.49
N LYS A 381 20.85 12.31 -2.93
CA LYS A 381 21.89 13.09 -2.23
C LYS A 381 21.33 13.76 -0.98
N THR A 382 21.15 12.96 0.06
CA THR A 382 20.56 13.36 1.34
C THR A 382 21.32 12.71 2.49
N GLY A 383 21.05 13.13 3.72
CA GLY A 383 21.69 12.59 4.91
C GLY A 383 23.09 13.15 5.13
N LEU A 384 23.71 12.72 6.23
CA LEU A 384 25.01 13.20 6.69
C LEU A 384 26.13 12.86 5.70
N GLN A 385 26.12 11.64 5.15
CA GLN A 385 27.13 11.19 4.19
C GLN A 385 26.64 11.24 2.76
N GLY A 386 25.39 10.86 2.50
CA GLY A 386 24.85 10.86 1.14
C GLY A 386 24.81 12.24 0.49
N SER A 387 24.71 13.33 1.27
CA SER A 387 24.78 14.71 0.74
C SER A 387 26.17 15.09 0.23
N GLU A 388 27.24 14.49 0.76
CA GLU A 388 28.64 14.70 0.37
C GLU A 388 29.20 13.53 -0.46
N ALA A 389 28.34 12.60 -0.90
CA ALA A 389 28.76 11.41 -1.62
C ALA A 389 29.51 11.77 -2.92
N PRO A 390 30.58 11.02 -3.29
CA PRO A 390 31.28 11.19 -4.57
C PRO A 390 30.49 10.60 -5.75
N TYR A 391 29.23 10.28 -5.56
CA TYR A 391 28.34 9.66 -6.54
C TYR A 391 27.16 10.58 -6.81
N GLU A 392 26.62 10.50 -8.03
CA GLU A 392 25.42 11.23 -8.43
C GLU A 392 24.21 10.29 -8.45
N PRO A 393 23.00 10.79 -8.19
CA PRO A 393 21.78 10.13 -8.62
C PRO A 393 21.85 9.87 -10.14
N ILE A 394 21.33 8.72 -10.59
CA ILE A 394 21.25 8.44 -12.02
C ILE A 394 20.26 9.37 -12.71
N SER A 395 20.43 9.62 -14.01
CA SER A 395 19.50 10.47 -14.77
C SER A 395 18.13 9.82 -14.95
N ASP A 396 17.13 10.62 -15.35
CA ASP A 396 15.81 10.09 -15.70
C ASP A 396 15.90 9.14 -16.91
N GLU A 397 16.75 9.43 -17.91
CA GLU A 397 16.95 8.50 -19.04
C GLU A 397 17.57 7.18 -18.59
N GLU A 398 18.54 7.21 -17.66
CA GLU A 398 19.13 6.01 -17.07
C GLU A 398 18.11 5.22 -16.25
N THR A 399 17.28 5.91 -15.47
CA THR A 399 16.17 5.32 -14.71
C THR A 399 15.20 4.61 -15.66
N GLN A 400 14.81 5.26 -16.76
CA GLN A 400 13.93 4.67 -17.77
C GLN A 400 14.58 3.48 -18.51
N ARG A 401 15.89 3.53 -18.76
CA ARG A 401 16.65 2.39 -19.29
C ARG A 401 16.64 1.22 -18.31
N LEU A 402 16.81 1.49 -17.02
CA LEU A 402 16.80 0.50 -15.96
C LEU A 402 15.44 -0.21 -15.86
N ILE A 403 14.36 0.57 -15.86
CA ILE A 403 12.97 0.04 -15.85
C ILE A 403 12.72 -0.85 -17.07
N ARG A 404 13.05 -0.39 -18.28
CA ARG A 404 12.90 -1.19 -19.51
C ARG A 404 13.76 -2.45 -19.49
N TYR A 405 14.96 -2.36 -18.94
CA TYR A 405 15.81 -3.52 -18.77
C TYR A 405 15.13 -4.54 -17.88
N ILE A 406 14.71 -4.16 -16.67
CA ILE A 406 13.98 -5.01 -15.70
C ILE A 406 12.80 -5.71 -16.38
N GLN A 407 11.90 -4.95 -17.00
CA GLN A 407 10.73 -5.48 -17.70
C GLN A 407 11.10 -6.43 -18.86
N GLY A 408 12.23 -6.18 -19.52
CA GLY A 408 12.71 -7.00 -20.63
C GLY A 408 13.21 -8.38 -20.19
N TRP A 409 13.93 -8.47 -19.08
CA TRP A 409 14.52 -9.73 -18.62
C TRP A 409 13.65 -10.53 -17.65
N GLU A 410 12.60 -9.93 -17.06
CA GLU A 410 11.53 -10.66 -16.35
C GLU A 410 10.94 -11.81 -17.20
N ARG A 411 10.91 -11.64 -18.52
CA ARG A 411 10.46 -12.70 -19.45
C ARG A 411 11.47 -13.84 -19.60
N SER A 412 12.76 -13.56 -19.52
CA SER A 412 13.83 -14.55 -19.71
C SER A 412 14.26 -15.22 -18.40
N HIS A 413 13.98 -14.60 -17.25
CA HIS A 413 14.28 -15.13 -15.92
C HIS A 413 13.03 -15.01 -15.02
N PRO A 414 11.95 -15.74 -15.33
CA PRO A 414 10.68 -15.64 -14.59
C PRO A 414 10.80 -16.09 -13.12
N GLU A 415 11.89 -16.75 -12.74
CA GLU A 415 12.20 -17.13 -11.36
C GLU A 415 12.75 -15.98 -10.51
N LEU A 416 13.20 -14.88 -11.14
CA LEU A 416 13.77 -13.73 -10.46
C LEU A 416 12.75 -12.60 -10.36
N THR A 417 12.67 -12.00 -9.17
CA THR A 417 11.78 -10.88 -8.88
C THR A 417 12.61 -9.64 -8.58
N VAL A 418 12.47 -8.60 -9.40
CA VAL A 418 13.11 -7.31 -9.16
C VAL A 418 12.08 -6.21 -9.03
N ALA A 419 12.00 -5.59 -7.86
CA ALA A 419 11.08 -4.51 -7.58
C ALA A 419 11.79 -3.16 -7.58
N MET A 420 11.20 -2.15 -8.22
CA MET A 420 11.74 -0.79 -8.25
C MET A 420 10.61 0.24 -8.09
N THR A 421 10.67 1.03 -7.02
CA THR A 421 9.59 1.98 -6.66
C THR A 421 9.33 3.04 -7.73
N ALA A 422 10.37 3.54 -8.42
CA ALA A 422 10.20 4.54 -9.47
C ALA A 422 9.39 4.03 -10.68
N ALA A 423 9.29 2.71 -10.88
CA ALA A 423 8.44 2.13 -11.92
C ALA A 423 6.94 2.15 -11.56
N LEU A 424 6.60 2.37 -10.29
CA LEU A 424 5.26 2.18 -9.78
C LEU A 424 4.58 3.48 -9.32
N GLY A 425 5.35 4.54 -9.00
CA GLY A 425 4.83 5.84 -8.54
C GLY A 425 5.23 6.14 -7.08
N CYS A 426 4.79 7.29 -6.54
CA CYS A 426 5.11 7.66 -5.15
C CYS A 426 3.95 7.32 -4.19
N SER A 427 4.22 6.54 -3.14
CA SER A 427 3.25 6.18 -2.09
C SER A 427 3.36 7.01 -0.80
N CYS A 428 4.40 7.85 -0.70
CA CYS A 428 4.77 8.60 0.50
C CYS A 428 3.64 9.52 0.98
N GLY A 429 3.22 9.36 2.23
CA GLY A 429 2.12 10.15 2.81
C GLY A 429 0.73 9.81 2.23
N ARG A 430 0.61 8.78 1.39
CA ARG A 430 -0.65 8.33 0.78
C ARG A 430 -1.06 6.95 1.29
N THR A 431 -0.14 6.00 1.18
CA THR A 431 -0.33 4.59 1.57
C THR A 431 0.88 4.05 2.34
N SER A 432 1.93 4.86 2.48
CA SER A 432 3.12 4.55 3.27
C SER A 432 3.55 5.75 4.12
N CYS A 433 4.07 5.48 5.31
CA CYS A 433 4.69 6.47 6.20
C CYS A 433 6.06 5.98 6.68
N VAL A 434 6.86 6.89 7.20
CA VAL A 434 8.09 6.58 7.95
C VAL A 434 7.94 7.02 9.39
N VAL A 435 8.31 6.17 10.34
CA VAL A 435 8.50 6.57 11.74
C VAL A 435 9.92 6.26 12.15
N ASP A 436 10.57 7.19 12.84
CA ASP A 436 11.95 7.03 13.27
C ASP A 436 12.10 6.54 14.72
N ASP A 437 13.36 6.42 15.15
CA ASP A 437 13.76 5.85 16.42
C ASP A 437 13.36 6.69 17.66
N VAL A 438 12.87 7.91 17.45
CA VAL A 438 12.31 8.77 18.50
C VAL A 438 10.81 9.00 18.31
N GLY A 439 10.18 8.27 17.38
CA GLY A 439 8.75 8.32 17.13
C GLY A 439 8.31 9.44 16.20
N ASP A 440 9.22 10.15 15.53
CA ASP A 440 8.83 11.19 14.58
C ASP A 440 8.27 10.55 13.30
N LEU A 441 7.02 10.90 12.98
CA LEU A 441 6.34 10.50 11.77
C LEU A 441 6.73 11.45 10.63
N ARG A 442 7.17 10.88 9.52
CA ARG A 442 7.53 11.56 8.29
C ARG A 442 6.84 10.91 7.11
N VAL A 443 6.59 11.67 6.06
CA VAL A 443 5.94 11.15 4.84
C VAL A 443 6.89 10.30 3.98
N CYS A 444 8.20 10.52 4.12
CA CYS A 444 9.25 9.89 3.30
C CYS A 444 10.57 9.79 4.10
N SER A 445 11.38 8.75 3.84
CA SER A 445 12.65 8.54 4.55
C SER A 445 13.67 9.65 4.28
N PHE A 446 13.54 10.32 3.13
CA PHE A 446 14.38 11.44 2.72
C PHE A 446 13.88 12.81 3.21
N ALA A 447 12.69 12.87 3.82
CA ALA A 447 12.16 14.11 4.38
C ALA A 447 12.83 14.39 5.73
N TYR A 448 13.17 15.66 6.00
CA TYR A 448 13.73 16.07 7.30
C TYR A 448 12.67 16.59 8.27
N VAL A 449 11.44 16.82 7.80
CA VAL A 449 10.37 17.43 8.58
C VAL A 449 9.47 16.33 9.14
N SER A 450 9.35 16.31 10.46
CA SER A 450 8.34 15.54 11.18
C SER A 450 6.97 16.21 11.05
N VAL A 451 5.94 15.41 10.84
CA VAL A 451 4.53 15.86 10.83
C VAL A 451 3.82 15.54 12.16
N GLY A 452 4.52 14.92 13.10
CA GLY A 452 4.03 14.60 14.44
C GLY A 452 4.87 13.51 15.10
N ASN A 453 4.71 13.33 16.41
CA ASN A 453 5.45 12.32 17.16
C ASN A 453 4.51 11.31 17.84
N VAL A 454 4.70 10.03 17.57
CA VAL A 454 3.82 8.94 18.03
C VAL A 454 3.88 8.69 19.54
N HIS A 455 4.87 9.23 20.24
CA HIS A 455 4.91 9.20 21.71
C HIS A 455 4.14 10.36 22.35
N GLN A 456 3.80 11.39 21.58
CA GLN A 456 3.05 12.56 22.06
C GLN A 456 1.57 12.49 21.69
N ARG A 457 1.26 11.93 20.51
CA ARG A 457 -0.11 11.76 20.01
C ARG A 457 -0.27 10.38 19.37
N PRO A 458 -1.43 9.72 19.49
CA PRO A 458 -1.66 8.44 18.82
C PRO A 458 -1.38 8.53 17.32
N PHE A 459 -0.68 7.53 16.79
CA PHE A 459 -0.30 7.42 15.39
C PHE A 459 -1.46 7.73 14.42
N VAL A 460 -2.62 7.10 14.65
CA VAL A 460 -3.81 7.24 13.79
C VAL A 460 -4.26 8.68 13.68
N GLU A 461 -4.21 9.45 14.77
CA GLU A 461 -4.58 10.87 14.74
C GLU A 461 -3.58 11.68 13.93
N ILE A 462 -2.27 11.39 14.04
CA ILE A 462 -1.22 12.04 13.24
C ILE A 462 -1.46 11.80 11.76
N TRP A 463 -1.69 10.54 11.38
CA TRP A 463 -1.95 10.17 9.99
C TRP A 463 -3.22 10.81 9.42
N GLN A 464 -4.33 10.79 10.16
CA GLN A 464 -5.59 11.37 9.69
C GLN A 464 -5.52 12.90 9.53
N ALA A 465 -4.74 13.60 10.37
CA ALA A 465 -4.51 15.02 10.17
C ALA A 465 -3.69 15.29 8.90
N LEU A 466 -2.68 14.47 8.61
CA LEU A 466 -1.90 14.55 7.38
C LEU A 466 -2.78 14.34 6.14
N ALA A 467 -3.68 13.37 6.17
CA ALA A 467 -4.64 13.08 5.11
C ALA A 467 -5.44 14.32 4.70
N GLN A 468 -6.01 15.00 5.70
CA GLN A 468 -6.83 16.20 5.52
C GLN A 468 -6.03 17.40 4.99
N GLU A 469 -4.72 17.46 5.28
CA GLU A 469 -3.83 18.47 4.71
C GLU A 469 -3.38 18.13 3.29
N ALA A 470 -3.14 16.86 2.98
CA ALA A 470 -2.74 16.38 1.66
C ALA A 470 -3.82 16.67 0.60
N GLU A 471 -5.10 16.44 0.95
CA GLU A 471 -6.27 16.80 0.12
C GLU A 471 -6.29 18.29 -0.26
N LYS A 472 -5.66 19.16 0.56
CA LYS A 472 -5.63 20.61 0.36
C LYS A 472 -4.36 21.12 -0.33
N ARG A 473 -3.27 20.33 -0.34
CA ARG A 473 -1.91 20.82 -0.67
C ARG A 473 -1.19 20.11 -1.81
N GLY A 474 -1.78 19.08 -2.43
CA GLY A 474 -1.07 18.33 -3.48
C GLY A 474 0.09 17.48 -2.90
N PRO A 475 0.90 16.80 -3.74
CA PRO A 475 1.84 15.79 -3.26
C PRO A 475 2.88 16.35 -2.29
N LEU A 476 2.93 15.75 -1.09
CA LEU A 476 3.76 16.18 0.05
C LEU A 476 5.24 15.71 -0.03
N GLY A 477 5.69 15.25 -1.20
CA GLY A 477 7.00 14.62 -1.40
C GLY A 477 8.11 15.58 -1.86
N PHE A 478 9.36 15.29 -1.47
CA PHE A 478 10.57 15.99 -1.95
C PHE A 478 10.96 15.65 -3.40
N CYS A 479 10.41 14.57 -3.96
CA CYS A 479 10.65 14.20 -5.35
C CYS A 479 9.63 14.90 -6.25
N LYS A 480 10.08 15.49 -7.36
CA LYS A 480 9.19 15.74 -8.50
C LYS A 480 8.65 14.38 -8.93
N ASP A 481 7.35 14.19 -8.86
CA ASP A 481 6.71 12.92 -9.16
C ASP A 481 6.93 12.60 -10.66
N PRO A 482 7.77 11.61 -11.03
CA PRO A 482 7.97 11.28 -12.44
C PRO A 482 6.71 10.65 -13.05
N ALA A 483 5.76 10.17 -12.23
CA ALA A 483 4.54 9.54 -12.70
C ALA A 483 3.49 10.54 -13.21
N VAL A 484 3.61 11.84 -12.87
CA VAL A 484 2.70 12.86 -13.39
C VAL A 484 2.99 13.18 -14.86
N GLU A 485 4.24 13.10 -15.31
CA GLU A 485 4.58 13.28 -16.74
C GLU A 485 4.29 12.02 -17.59
N ILE A 486 4.19 10.83 -16.99
CA ILE A 486 3.87 9.59 -17.73
C ILE A 486 2.36 9.46 -17.99
N ALA A 487 1.52 10.13 -17.19
CA ALA A 487 0.06 10.08 -17.34
C ALA A 487 -0.47 10.98 -18.47
N ASP A 488 0.25 12.05 -18.84
CA ASP A 488 -0.20 13.00 -19.87
C ASP A 488 0.00 12.44 -21.31
N ASP A 489 1.02 11.61 -21.53
CA ASP A 489 1.41 11.18 -22.89
C ASP A 489 0.80 9.84 -23.34
N ARG A 490 -0.15 9.25 -22.60
CA ARG A 490 -0.83 7.98 -23.00
C ARG A 490 -2.37 8.05 -23.05
N MET A 491 -2.96 9.24 -23.01
CA MET A 491 -4.41 9.43 -23.13
C MET A 491 -4.84 10.18 -24.40
N ILE A 492 -4.00 10.23 -25.45
CA ILE A 492 -4.40 10.63 -26.80
C ILE A 492 -3.66 9.79 -27.85
N SER A 493 -4.12 8.55 -28.07
CA SER A 493 -4.28 7.93 -29.41
C SER A 493 -4.94 6.56 -29.30
#